data_AF-A0A483EZT3-F1
#
_entry.id   AF-A0A483EZT3-F1
#
_cell.length_a   1.000
_cell.length_b   1.000
_cell.length_c   1.000
_cell.angle_alpha   90.00
_cell.angle_beta   90.00
_cell.angle_gamma   90.00
#
_symmetry.space_group_name_H-M   'P 1'
#
loop_
_entity.id
_entity.type
_entity.pdbx_description
1 polymer ?
#
loop_
_entity_poly.entity_id
_entity_poly.type
_entity_poly.pdbx_seq_one_letter_code
_entity_poly.pdbx_strand_id
1 'polypeptide(L)'
;GHMSWADGTMELPDDETYGGLIKKCVHLVSGHEQRLCFPLDSVRRANGKYPPCATEVVYPGMHSDIGGGYPPGDQGKANGENDSLLLSQVVLNDLYSASFQAGAPLKVPVDTLPVDLKKDAWRAMHPDLIKQFDTDIPLVNRFNAWRELTLGQTTPKTFDPEAASHYEPPAAGGSL
;
A
#
# COMPACT_ATOMS: atom_id res chain seq x y z
N GLY A 1 -13.49 9.79 -18.17
CA GLY A 1 -14.67 10.31 -17.45
C GLY A 1 -15.19 9.22 -16.54
N HIS A 2 -15.98 9.58 -15.53
CA HIS A 2 -16.59 8.62 -14.62
C HIS A 2 -17.58 7.71 -15.36
N MET A 3 -17.69 6.49 -14.88
CA MET A 3 -18.82 5.62 -15.23
C MET A 3 -20.06 6.11 -14.49
N SER A 4 -21.26 5.82 -15.00
CA SER A 4 -22.51 6.39 -14.44
C SER A 4 -22.74 6.10 -12.95
N TRP A 5 -22.23 4.98 -12.44
CA TRP A 5 -22.33 4.63 -11.02
C TRP A 5 -21.33 5.39 -10.14
N ALA A 6 -20.28 5.96 -10.74
CA ALA A 6 -19.22 6.70 -10.06
C ALA A 6 -19.52 8.20 -9.95
N ASP A 7 -20.44 8.72 -10.76
CA ASP A 7 -20.84 10.12 -10.76
C ASP A 7 -21.42 10.52 -9.39
N GLY A 8 -20.69 11.39 -8.67
CA GLY A 8 -21.09 11.86 -7.34
C GLY A 8 -20.95 10.83 -6.21
N THR A 9 -20.27 9.71 -6.43
CA THR A 9 -20.13 8.63 -5.44
C THR A 9 -18.68 8.27 -5.10
N MET A 10 -17.69 8.91 -5.74
CA MET A 10 -16.26 8.69 -5.42
C MET A 10 -15.84 9.31 -4.10
N GLU A 11 -16.47 10.43 -3.70
CA GLU A 11 -16.16 11.09 -2.43
C GLU A 11 -16.54 10.19 -1.25
N LEU A 12 -15.60 9.97 -0.34
CA LEU A 12 -15.86 9.20 0.88
C LEU A 12 -16.96 9.89 1.73
N PRO A 13 -17.84 9.10 2.38
CA PRO A 13 -18.86 9.61 3.30
C PRO A 13 -18.37 10.74 4.19
N ASP A 14 -19.18 11.79 4.24
CA ASP A 14 -18.92 12.98 5.05
C ASP A 14 -18.80 12.65 6.54
N ASP A 15 -17.80 13.23 7.20
CA ASP A 15 -17.47 12.97 8.60
C ASP A 15 -18.32 13.80 9.58
N GLU A 16 -18.94 14.90 9.13
CA GLU A 16 -19.90 15.65 9.95
C GLU A 16 -21.23 14.89 10.03
N THR A 17 -21.69 14.35 8.90
CA THR A 17 -22.98 13.65 8.77
C THR A 17 -22.89 12.19 9.18
N TYR A 18 -21.83 11.49 8.78
CA TYR A 18 -21.62 10.06 9.00
C TYR A 18 -20.40 9.79 9.87
N GLY A 19 -20.17 10.66 10.85
CA GLY A 19 -19.03 10.59 11.77
C GLY A 19 -18.80 9.19 12.32
N GLY A 20 -17.61 8.65 12.05
CA GLY A 20 -17.19 7.33 12.50
C GLY A 20 -17.74 6.15 11.69
N LEU A 21 -18.42 6.36 10.55
CA LEU A 21 -18.80 5.28 9.65
C LEU A 21 -17.55 4.58 9.07
N ILE A 22 -16.59 5.37 8.57
CA ILE A 22 -15.29 4.88 8.11
C ILE A 22 -14.26 5.10 9.20
N LYS A 23 -13.64 4.01 9.67
CA LYS A 23 -12.61 4.06 10.72
C LYS A 23 -11.20 4.32 10.17
N LYS A 24 -10.89 3.77 9.00
CA LYS A 24 -9.61 3.93 8.33
C LYS A 24 -9.80 3.76 6.82
N CYS A 25 -9.18 4.64 6.05
CA CYS A 25 -9.02 4.52 4.61
C CYS A 25 -7.53 4.76 4.29
N VAL A 26 -6.97 3.89 3.46
CA VAL A 26 -5.62 4.06 2.92
C VAL A 26 -5.74 3.96 1.41
N HIS A 27 -5.31 4.99 0.70
CA HIS A 27 -5.33 5.05 -0.76
C HIS A 27 -3.89 5.13 -1.27
N LEU A 28 -3.42 4.05 -1.89
CA LEU A 28 -2.06 3.95 -2.43
C LEU A 28 -2.14 4.25 -3.92
N VAL A 29 -1.52 5.35 -4.36
CA VAL A 29 -1.72 5.90 -5.70
C VAL A 29 -0.43 5.88 -6.52
N SER A 30 -0.59 5.75 -7.84
CA SER A 30 0.52 5.79 -8.79
C SER A 30 0.97 7.23 -9.04
N GLY A 31 2.27 7.49 -8.87
CA GLY A 31 2.89 8.77 -9.22
C GLY A 31 3.31 8.90 -10.68
N HIS A 32 3.29 7.82 -11.47
CA HIS A 32 3.79 7.82 -12.86
C HIS A 32 2.76 7.40 -13.92
N GLU A 33 1.52 7.05 -13.55
CA GLU A 33 0.47 6.76 -14.54
C GLU A 33 0.09 8.02 -15.34
N GLN A 34 0.02 7.88 -16.67
CA GLN A 34 -0.15 9.01 -17.60
C GLN A 34 -1.24 8.76 -18.65
N ARG A 35 -1.80 7.56 -18.71
CA ARG A 35 -2.79 7.20 -19.74
C ARG A 35 -4.10 7.92 -19.46
N LEU A 36 -4.65 8.57 -20.49
CA LEU A 36 -5.96 9.23 -20.44
C LEU A 36 -7.12 8.29 -20.08
N CYS A 37 -6.96 6.99 -20.32
CA CYS A 37 -7.94 5.98 -19.96
C CYS A 37 -7.88 5.53 -18.48
N PHE A 38 -6.93 6.04 -17.69
CA PHE A 38 -6.78 5.74 -16.26
C PHE A 38 -6.60 7.03 -15.43
N PRO A 39 -7.58 7.95 -15.42
CA PRO A 39 -7.54 9.10 -14.52
C PRO A 39 -7.61 8.64 -13.05
N LEU A 40 -6.91 9.35 -12.17
CA LEU A 40 -6.95 9.12 -10.72
C LEU A 40 -8.12 9.88 -10.08
N ASP A 41 -8.88 9.18 -9.23
CA ASP A 41 -9.82 9.79 -8.28
C ASP A 41 -9.18 9.84 -6.90
N SER A 42 -8.70 11.02 -6.50
CA SER A 42 -8.10 11.23 -5.17
C SER A 42 -9.17 11.18 -4.09
N VAL A 43 -8.82 10.69 -2.90
CA VAL A 43 -9.68 10.78 -1.70
C VAL A 43 -9.70 12.19 -1.10
N ARG A 44 -8.94 13.15 -1.68
CA ARG A 44 -8.99 14.56 -1.32
C ARG A 44 -10.30 15.19 -1.80
N ARG A 45 -11.03 15.82 -0.89
CA ARG A 45 -12.31 16.48 -1.20
C ARG A 45 -12.11 17.75 -2.02
N ALA A 46 -13.20 18.24 -2.63
CA ALA A 46 -13.21 19.47 -3.42
C ALA A 46 -12.75 20.72 -2.64
N ASN A 47 -12.88 20.71 -1.31
CA ASN A 47 -12.37 21.78 -0.43
C ASN A 47 -10.83 21.71 -0.21
N GLY A 48 -10.13 20.80 -0.87
CA GLY A 48 -8.68 20.62 -0.80
C GLY A 48 -8.19 19.83 0.43
N LYS A 49 -9.09 19.32 1.27
CA LYS A 49 -8.74 18.58 2.49
C LYS A 49 -8.94 17.08 2.33
N TYR A 50 -8.09 16.31 2.98
CA TYR A 50 -8.30 14.87 3.16
C TYR A 50 -9.30 14.64 4.31
N PRO A 51 -10.21 13.65 4.19
CA PRO A 51 -11.01 13.17 5.31
C PRO A 51 -10.12 12.72 6.47
N PRO A 52 -10.48 12.96 7.74
CA PRO A 52 -9.64 12.58 8.88
C PRO A 52 -9.34 11.07 8.98
N CYS A 53 -10.21 10.23 8.43
CA CYS A 53 -10.03 8.77 8.41
C CYS A 53 -9.10 8.30 7.28
N ALA A 54 -8.74 9.17 6.33
CA ALA A 54 -8.08 8.80 5.09
C ALA A 54 -6.61 9.22 5.05
N THR A 55 -5.78 8.36 4.49
CA THR A 55 -4.38 8.65 4.15
C THR A 55 -4.16 8.28 2.69
N GLU A 56 -3.84 9.25 1.84
CA GLU A 56 -3.43 9.01 0.46
C GLU A 56 -1.91 9.05 0.36
N VAL A 57 -1.28 8.09 -0.31
CA VAL A 57 0.18 7.94 -0.38
C VAL A 57 0.59 7.71 -1.83
N VAL A 58 1.56 8.50 -2.31
CA VAL A 58 2.09 8.37 -3.68
C VAL A 58 3.23 7.36 -3.71
N TYR A 59 3.13 6.39 -4.61
CA TYR A 59 4.15 5.38 -4.89
C TYR A 59 4.73 5.54 -6.31
N PRO A 60 5.96 5.08 -6.56
CA PRO A 60 6.52 5.04 -7.90
C PRO A 60 5.85 3.93 -8.72
N GLY A 61 5.76 4.16 -10.02
CA GLY A 61 5.32 3.18 -11.01
C GLY A 61 3.99 3.55 -11.65
N MET A 62 3.57 2.80 -12.67
CA MET A 62 2.30 2.93 -13.37
C MET A 62 1.16 2.24 -12.58
N HIS A 63 -0.06 2.21 -13.11
CA HIS A 63 -1.23 1.63 -12.45
C HIS A 63 -1.02 0.24 -11.81
N SER A 64 -0.55 -0.75 -12.59
CA SER A 64 -0.33 -2.11 -12.10
C SER A 64 0.99 -2.32 -11.36
N ASP A 65 1.89 -1.34 -11.39
CA ASP A 65 3.04 -1.34 -10.46
C ASP A 65 2.59 -1.04 -9.03
N ILE A 66 1.37 -0.49 -8.85
CA ILE A 66 0.74 -0.25 -7.55
C ILE A 66 -0.25 -1.37 -7.22
N GLY A 67 -1.24 -1.60 -8.08
CA GLY A 67 -2.30 -2.58 -7.83
C GLY A 67 -1.88 -4.04 -8.01
N GLY A 68 -0.69 -4.29 -8.56
CA GLY A 68 -0.27 -5.62 -9.01
C GLY A 68 -0.86 -6.02 -10.36
N GLY A 69 -0.34 -7.12 -10.91
CA GLY A 69 -0.84 -7.73 -12.16
C GLY A 69 0.18 -7.85 -13.29
N TYR A 70 1.35 -7.20 -13.19
CA TYR A 70 2.46 -7.50 -14.09
C TYR A 70 3.18 -8.77 -13.66
N PRO A 71 3.45 -9.73 -14.56
CA PRO A 71 4.29 -10.88 -14.24
C PRO A 71 5.79 -10.53 -14.29
N PRO A 72 6.65 -11.33 -13.64
CA PRO A 72 8.10 -11.20 -13.77
C PRO A 72 8.55 -11.23 -15.23
N GLY A 73 9.47 -10.34 -15.59
CA GLY A 73 9.99 -10.19 -16.95
C GLY A 73 9.14 -9.35 -17.89
N ASP A 74 7.92 -8.94 -17.50
CA ASP A 74 7.11 -8.11 -18.38
C ASP A 74 7.77 -6.74 -18.61
N GLN A 75 7.82 -6.32 -19.87
CA GLN A 75 8.57 -5.14 -20.31
C GLN A 75 10.04 -5.13 -19.86
N GLY A 76 10.63 -6.30 -19.54
CA GLY A 76 11.98 -6.45 -19.02
C GLY A 76 12.15 -6.00 -17.56
N LYS A 77 11.07 -5.82 -16.81
CA LYS A 77 11.08 -5.48 -15.38
C LYS A 77 11.08 -6.75 -14.52
N ALA A 78 11.59 -6.64 -13.29
CA ALA A 78 11.55 -7.74 -12.31
C ALA A 78 11.98 -9.10 -12.88
N ASN A 79 13.14 -9.15 -13.56
CA ASN A 79 13.68 -10.37 -14.17
C ASN A 79 14.22 -11.34 -13.10
N GLY A 80 13.31 -11.93 -12.31
CA GLY A 80 13.57 -12.95 -11.31
C GLY A 80 12.74 -14.21 -11.56
N GLU A 81 12.96 -15.24 -10.74
CA GLU A 81 12.22 -16.52 -10.83
C GLU A 81 10.82 -16.44 -10.21
N ASN A 82 10.53 -15.37 -9.47
CA ASN A 82 9.29 -15.16 -8.74
C ASN A 82 8.93 -13.66 -8.70
N ASP A 83 7.87 -13.35 -7.95
CA ASP A 83 7.28 -12.01 -7.85
C ASP A 83 8.07 -11.05 -6.95
N SER A 84 9.11 -11.50 -6.23
CA SER A 84 9.74 -10.72 -5.14
C SER A 84 10.45 -9.44 -5.61
N LEU A 85 10.71 -9.32 -6.92
CA LEU A 85 11.29 -8.13 -7.56
C LEU A 85 10.24 -7.18 -8.16
N LEU A 86 8.94 -7.52 -8.16
CA LEU A 86 7.88 -6.67 -8.67
C LEU A 86 7.65 -5.48 -7.75
N LEU A 87 7.54 -4.28 -8.32
CA LEU A 87 7.35 -3.05 -7.55
C LEU A 87 6.09 -3.08 -6.67
N SER A 88 5.05 -3.75 -7.17
CA SER A 88 3.78 -3.94 -6.45
C SER A 88 3.93 -4.71 -5.14
N GLN A 89 5.00 -5.48 -4.94
CA GLN A 89 5.22 -6.19 -3.67
C GLN A 89 5.40 -5.23 -2.49
N VAL A 90 5.97 -4.04 -2.73
CA VAL A 90 6.09 -3.02 -1.67
C VAL A 90 4.70 -2.53 -1.26
N VAL A 91 3.87 -2.18 -2.26
CA VAL A 91 2.50 -1.69 -2.05
C VAL A 91 1.62 -2.76 -1.40
N LEU A 92 1.76 -4.03 -1.81
CA LEU A 92 1.07 -5.17 -1.22
C LEU A 92 1.38 -5.30 0.28
N ASN A 93 2.66 -5.24 0.64
CA ASN A 93 3.08 -5.37 2.04
C ASN A 93 2.63 -4.16 2.89
N ASP A 94 2.66 -2.95 2.36
CA ASP A 94 2.18 -1.75 3.04
C ASP A 94 0.65 -1.80 3.25
N LEU A 95 -0.11 -2.27 2.25
CA LEU A 95 -1.56 -2.46 2.36
C LEU A 95 -1.90 -3.56 3.37
N TYR A 96 -1.17 -4.66 3.37
CA TYR A 96 -1.32 -5.74 4.35
C TYR A 96 -1.08 -5.22 5.77
N SER A 97 0.02 -4.49 5.98
CA SER A 97 0.36 -3.91 7.28
C SER A 97 -0.72 -2.94 7.76
N ALA A 98 -1.14 -1.99 6.92
CA ALA A 98 -2.17 -1.03 7.27
C ALA A 98 -3.53 -1.70 7.57
N SER A 99 -3.90 -2.72 6.79
CA SER A 99 -5.13 -3.48 7.01
C SER A 99 -5.07 -4.28 8.31
N PHE A 100 -3.95 -4.94 8.59
CA PHE A 100 -3.74 -5.72 9.80
C PHE A 100 -3.79 -4.83 11.05
N GLN A 101 -3.11 -3.68 11.03
CA GLN A 101 -3.15 -2.68 12.11
C GLN A 101 -4.56 -2.11 12.33
N ALA A 102 -5.37 -1.99 11.27
CA ALA A 102 -6.77 -1.58 11.36
C ALA A 102 -7.71 -2.70 11.85
N GLY A 103 -7.21 -3.91 12.12
CA GLY A 103 -7.97 -5.04 12.65
C GLY A 103 -8.57 -5.97 11.59
N ALA A 104 -8.12 -5.90 10.34
CA ALA A 104 -8.55 -6.86 9.32
C ALA A 104 -8.11 -8.29 9.73
N PRO A 105 -8.98 -9.30 9.56
CA PRO A 105 -8.70 -10.69 9.99
C PRO A 105 -7.77 -11.40 8.99
N LEU A 106 -6.56 -10.87 8.80
CA LEU A 106 -5.56 -11.43 7.89
C LEU A 106 -4.76 -12.54 8.57
N LYS A 107 -4.31 -13.50 7.75
CA LYS A 107 -3.39 -14.55 8.19
C LYS A 107 -1.99 -13.98 8.38
N VAL A 108 -1.19 -14.59 9.24
CA VAL A 108 0.20 -14.19 9.51
C VAL A 108 1.15 -15.39 9.32
N PRO A 109 2.47 -15.19 9.14
CA PRO A 109 3.43 -16.28 9.18
C PRO A 109 3.32 -17.06 10.50
N VAL A 110 3.40 -18.39 10.46
CA VAL A 110 3.17 -19.24 11.64
C VAL A 110 4.14 -18.92 12.80
N ASP A 111 5.34 -18.47 12.49
CA ASP A 111 6.37 -18.15 13.47
C ASP A 111 6.12 -16.83 14.20
N THR A 112 5.22 -15.96 13.68
CA THR A 112 4.82 -14.72 14.35
C THR A 112 3.61 -14.89 15.27
N LEU A 113 2.95 -16.07 15.24
CA LEU A 113 1.83 -16.34 16.12
C LEU A 113 2.29 -16.52 17.59
N PRO A 114 1.61 -15.88 18.55
CA PRO A 114 1.72 -16.20 19.97
C PRO A 114 1.53 -17.70 20.23
N VAL A 115 2.25 -18.24 21.22
CA VAL A 115 2.29 -19.69 21.51
C VAL A 115 0.90 -20.28 21.72
N ASP A 116 0.02 -19.55 22.40
CA ASP A 116 -1.37 -19.92 22.69
C ASP A 116 -2.27 -19.95 21.44
N LEU A 117 -1.90 -19.19 20.40
CA LEU A 117 -2.62 -19.12 19.12
C LEU A 117 -2.08 -20.07 18.05
N LYS A 118 -0.92 -20.72 18.26
CA LYS A 118 -0.36 -21.69 17.29
C LYS A 118 -1.28 -22.90 17.01
N LYS A 119 -2.20 -23.20 17.93
CA LYS A 119 -3.25 -24.23 17.73
C LYS A 119 -4.27 -23.84 16.65
N ASP A 120 -4.45 -22.55 16.39
CA ASP A 120 -5.40 -22.02 15.42
C ASP A 120 -4.75 -21.96 14.03
N ALA A 121 -4.50 -23.13 13.43
CA ALA A 121 -3.81 -23.23 12.13
C ALA A 121 -4.47 -22.41 11.00
N TRP A 122 -5.76 -22.09 11.12
CA TRP A 122 -6.48 -21.24 10.17
C TRP A 122 -6.01 -19.78 10.17
N ARG A 123 -5.29 -19.32 11.21
CA ARG A 123 -4.66 -18.00 11.29
C ARG A 123 -3.30 -17.95 10.58
N ALA A 124 -2.70 -19.09 10.30
CA ALA A 124 -1.38 -19.16 9.68
C ALA A 124 -1.48 -19.06 8.14
N MET A 125 -0.55 -18.31 7.55
CA MET A 125 -0.32 -18.31 6.10
C MET A 125 0.21 -19.69 5.67
N HIS A 126 -0.28 -20.18 4.53
CA HIS A 126 0.32 -21.34 3.86
C HIS A 126 1.71 -20.94 3.30
N PRO A 127 2.70 -21.85 3.21
CA PRO A 127 4.02 -21.52 2.67
C PRO A 127 4.01 -20.84 1.30
N ASP A 128 3.10 -21.24 0.40
CA ASP A 128 2.98 -20.60 -0.91
C ASP A 128 2.37 -19.20 -0.83
N LEU A 129 1.53 -18.92 0.17
CA LEU A 129 1.04 -17.57 0.43
C LEU A 129 2.16 -16.67 0.97
N ILE A 130 3.03 -17.19 1.84
CA ILE A 130 4.20 -16.44 2.32
C ILE A 130 5.06 -15.97 1.13
N LYS A 131 5.34 -16.88 0.19
CA LYS A 131 6.10 -16.57 -1.03
C LYS A 131 5.47 -15.47 -1.90
N GLN A 132 4.13 -15.36 -1.90
CA GLN A 132 3.43 -14.31 -2.65
C GLN A 132 3.61 -12.92 -2.02
N PHE A 133 4.05 -12.83 -0.76
CA PHE A 133 4.35 -11.57 -0.07
C PHE A 133 5.85 -11.27 -0.02
N ASP A 134 6.70 -12.16 -0.52
CA ASP A 134 8.15 -11.96 -0.48
C ASP A 134 8.59 -10.69 -1.23
N THR A 135 9.64 -10.07 -0.72
CA THR A 135 10.31 -8.92 -1.32
C THR A 135 11.81 -9.14 -1.32
N ASP A 136 12.44 -8.93 -2.45
CA ASP A 136 13.88 -9.07 -2.61
C ASP A 136 14.63 -7.80 -2.20
N ILE A 137 15.81 -7.94 -1.61
CA ILE A 137 16.64 -6.82 -1.13
C ILE A 137 16.90 -5.76 -2.23
N PRO A 138 17.23 -6.13 -3.50
CA PRO A 138 17.38 -5.16 -4.57
C PRO A 138 16.13 -4.30 -4.81
N LEU A 139 14.92 -4.85 -4.70
CA LEU A 139 13.68 -4.09 -4.83
C LEU A 139 13.56 -3.07 -3.70
N VAL A 140 13.72 -3.52 -2.45
CA VAL A 140 13.66 -2.66 -1.26
C VAL A 140 14.65 -1.50 -1.35
N ASN A 141 15.89 -1.79 -1.75
CA ASN A 141 16.93 -0.77 -1.91
C ASN A 141 16.58 0.26 -2.99
N ARG A 142 16.04 -0.17 -4.13
CA ARG A 142 15.64 0.73 -5.23
C ARG A 142 14.45 1.60 -4.83
N PHE A 143 13.46 1.02 -4.15
CA PHE A 143 12.30 1.76 -3.66
C PHE A 143 12.72 2.83 -2.64
N ASN A 144 13.57 2.48 -1.68
CA ASN A 144 14.07 3.43 -0.69
C ASN A 144 14.96 4.51 -1.34
N ALA A 145 15.78 4.17 -2.34
CA ALA A 145 16.52 5.16 -3.12
C ALA A 145 15.58 6.15 -3.83
N TRP A 146 14.45 5.70 -4.39
CA TRP A 146 13.45 6.61 -4.95
C TRP A 146 12.87 7.54 -3.88
N ARG A 147 12.50 7.02 -2.71
CA ARG A 147 11.99 7.84 -1.58
C ARG A 147 13.00 8.89 -1.13
N GLU A 148 14.26 8.51 -0.98
CA GLU A 148 15.32 9.41 -0.54
C GLU A 148 15.63 10.49 -1.58
N LEU A 149 15.87 10.07 -2.83
CA LEU A 149 16.35 10.96 -3.88
C LEU A 149 15.25 11.84 -4.48
N THR A 150 14.01 11.35 -4.50
CA THR A 150 12.88 12.06 -5.13
C THR A 150 12.04 12.82 -4.11
N LEU A 151 11.84 12.25 -2.91
CA LEU A 151 10.96 12.84 -1.89
C LEU A 151 11.72 13.47 -0.72
N GLY A 152 13.05 13.34 -0.67
CA GLY A 152 13.86 13.80 0.47
C GLY A 152 13.57 13.04 1.78
N GLN A 153 12.92 11.87 1.68
CA GLN A 153 12.55 11.07 2.84
C GLN A 153 13.69 10.13 3.20
N THR A 154 14.49 10.49 4.21
CA THR A 154 15.66 9.70 4.60
C THR A 154 15.26 8.36 5.22
N THR A 155 15.86 7.25 4.76
CA THR A 155 15.77 5.98 5.48
C THR A 155 16.61 6.07 6.75
N PRO A 156 16.05 5.78 7.93
CA PRO A 156 16.82 5.74 9.16
C PRO A 156 17.98 4.74 9.06
N LYS A 157 19.20 5.15 9.42
CA LYS A 157 20.38 4.26 9.44
C LYS A 157 20.30 3.17 10.52
N THR A 158 19.48 3.41 11.53
CA THR A 158 19.20 2.49 12.63
C THR A 158 17.70 2.45 12.83
N PHE A 159 17.15 1.25 12.99
CA PHE A 159 15.73 1.06 13.27
C PHE A 159 15.56 0.56 14.70
N ASP A 160 14.63 1.18 15.41
CA ASP A 160 14.04 0.60 16.61
C ASP A 160 13.07 -0.51 16.15
N PRO A 161 13.25 -1.77 16.58
CA PRO A 161 12.34 -2.86 16.22
C PRO A 161 10.87 -2.58 16.56
N GLU A 162 10.61 -1.80 17.62
CA GLU A 162 9.25 -1.42 18.00
C GLU A 162 8.67 -0.41 17.02
N ALA A 163 9.46 0.59 16.61
CA ALA A 163 9.09 1.53 15.56
C ALA A 163 8.92 0.86 14.17
N ALA A 164 9.66 -0.20 13.87
CA ALA A 164 9.53 -0.93 12.60
C ALA A 164 8.17 -1.64 12.45
N SER A 165 7.52 -1.98 13.57
CA SER A 165 6.17 -2.56 13.57
C SER A 165 5.08 -1.51 13.29
N HIS A 166 5.43 -0.23 13.39
CA HIS A 166 4.56 0.93 13.20
C HIS A 166 5.11 1.83 12.09
N TYR A 167 5.17 1.30 10.86
CA TYR A 167 5.51 2.11 9.69
C TYR A 167 4.31 2.97 9.25
N GLU A 168 4.47 4.29 9.28
CA GLU A 168 3.53 5.23 8.68
C GLU A 168 4.13 5.83 7.40
N PRO A 169 3.61 5.48 6.21
CA PRO A 169 4.07 6.09 4.98
C PRO A 169 3.67 7.57 4.93
N PRO A 170 4.55 8.46 4.45
CA PRO A 170 4.23 9.88 4.35
C PRO A 170 3.07 10.13 3.39
N ALA A 171 2.07 10.88 3.85
CA ALA A 171 0.92 11.24 3.04
C ALA A 171 1.32 12.11 1.83
N ALA A 172 0.58 11.96 0.74
CA ALA A 172 0.65 12.82 -0.43
C ALA A 172 0.48 14.28 -0.01
N GLY A 173 1.52 15.09 -0.27
CA GLY A 173 1.52 16.50 0.12
C GLY A 173 0.36 17.28 -0.51
N GLY A 174 -0.17 18.24 0.25
CA GLY A 174 -1.11 19.23 -0.28
C GLY A 174 -0.37 20.34 -1.02
N SER A 175 0.05 20.11 -2.27
CA SER A 175 0.42 21.22 -3.14
C SER A 175 0.22 20.86 -4.62
N LEU A 176 -0.79 21.49 -5.20
CA LEU A 176 -0.72 22.29 -6.44
C LEU A 176 -1.64 23.50 -6.23
#